data_AF-A0A1A8UMF2-F1
#
_entry.id   AF-A0A1A8UMF2-F1
#
_cell.length_a   1.000
_cell.length_b   1.000
_cell.length_c   1.000
_cell.angle_alpha   90.00
_cell.angle_beta   90.00
_cell.angle_gamma   90.00
#
_symmetry.space_group_name_H-M   'P 1'
#
loop_
_entity.id
_entity.type
_entity.pdbx_description
1 polymer ?
#
loop_
_entity_poly.entity_id
_entity_poly.type
_entity_poly.pdbx_seq_one_letter_code
_entity_poly.pdbx_strand_id
1 'polypeptide(L)'
;RVQPNLNRFTVSTIIRTFRMEKRVAREPYRGGRTSIVTQQQEAAIVDMVRENNTLTLKQIQTRVLADNTIFNDLHTISISTIHRILHRNLLTMKQVYRVPFQRNTNRVKALRREYVLQIQDYDTANES
;
A
#
# COMPACT_ATOMS: atom_id res chain seq x y z
N ARG A 1 -12.68 44.69 -27.79
CA ARG A 1 -13.34 43.63 -26.98
C ARG A 1 -12.55 42.34 -27.21
N VAL A 2 -11.94 41.79 -26.16
CA VAL A 2 -11.20 40.53 -26.27
C VAL A 2 -12.24 39.41 -26.45
N GLN A 3 -12.20 38.72 -27.59
CA GLN A 3 -12.99 37.52 -27.77
C GLN A 3 -12.18 36.35 -27.20
N PRO A 4 -12.64 35.71 -26.11
CA PRO A 4 -11.94 34.54 -25.60
C PRO A 4 -12.04 33.42 -26.66
N ASN A 5 -10.92 32.73 -26.92
CA ASN A 5 -10.89 31.52 -27.75
C ASN A 5 -11.52 30.34 -26.98
N LEU A 6 -12.79 30.48 -26.64
CA LEU A 6 -13.57 29.52 -25.88
C LEU A 6 -14.97 29.43 -26.49
N ASN A 7 -15.51 28.21 -26.58
CA ASN A 7 -16.85 28.00 -27.10
C ASN A 7 -17.89 28.76 -26.24
N ARG A 8 -18.84 29.45 -26.90
CA ARG A 8 -19.96 30.15 -26.25
C ARG A 8 -20.71 29.29 -25.22
N PHE A 9 -20.83 27.98 -25.50
CA PHE A 9 -21.50 27.04 -24.59
C PHE A 9 -20.70 26.86 -23.31
N THR A 10 -19.38 26.73 -23.41
CA THR A 10 -18.48 26.67 -22.25
C THR A 10 -18.56 27.94 -21.42
N VAL A 11 -18.55 29.11 -22.08
CA VAL A 11 -18.68 30.41 -21.38
C VAL A 11 -20.01 30.51 -20.62
N SER A 12 -21.12 30.11 -21.25
CA SER A 12 -22.44 30.09 -20.62
C SER A 12 -22.48 29.20 -19.38
N THR A 13 -21.91 27.98 -19.48
CA THR A 13 -21.83 27.05 -18.34
C THR A 13 -20.98 27.61 -17.21
N ILE A 14 -19.81 28.21 -17.49
CA ILE A 14 -18.96 28.83 -16.48
C ILE A 14 -19.71 29.96 -15.76
N ILE A 15 -20.38 30.84 -16.50
CA ILE A 15 -21.16 31.95 -15.91
C ILE A 15 -22.31 31.41 -15.06
N ARG A 16 -23.00 30.37 -15.52
CA ARG A 16 -24.09 29.72 -14.77
C ARG A 16 -23.58 29.15 -13.44
N THR A 17 -22.50 28.37 -13.46
CA THR A 17 -21.88 27.80 -12.26
C THR A 17 -21.44 28.91 -11.29
N PHE A 18 -20.82 29.98 -11.79
CA PHE A 18 -20.44 31.12 -10.94
C PHE A 18 -21.66 31.80 -10.30
N ARG A 19 -22.76 31.98 -11.02
CA ARG A 19 -23.98 32.59 -10.47
C ARG A 19 -24.62 31.74 -9.38
N MET A 20 -24.66 30.42 -9.57
CA MET A 20 -25.32 29.47 -8.66
C MET A 20 -24.46 29.11 -7.44
N GLU A 21 -23.17 28.84 -7.65
CA GLU A 21 -22.27 28.27 -6.64
C GLU A 21 -21.20 29.25 -6.16
N LYS A 22 -21.13 30.47 -6.73
CA LYS A 22 -20.08 31.47 -6.46
C LYS A 22 -18.66 30.92 -6.62
N ARG A 23 -18.51 29.94 -7.50
CA ARG A 23 -17.27 29.18 -7.72
C ARG A 23 -16.79 29.32 -9.16
N VAL A 24 -15.49 29.50 -9.31
CA VAL A 24 -14.79 29.57 -10.61
C VAL A 24 -13.78 28.43 -10.80
N ALA A 25 -13.37 27.78 -9.70
CA ALA A 25 -12.55 26.58 -9.75
C ALA A 25 -13.29 25.45 -10.49
N ARG A 26 -12.56 24.49 -11.06
CA ARG A 26 -13.16 23.28 -11.64
C ARG A 26 -13.61 22.33 -10.52
N GLU A 27 -14.70 21.60 -10.71
CA GLU A 27 -15.00 20.50 -9.80
C GLU A 27 -13.92 19.42 -9.93
N PRO A 28 -13.62 18.69 -8.84
CA PRO A 28 -12.81 17.48 -8.97
C PRO A 28 -13.48 16.55 -9.96
N TYR A 29 -12.66 15.85 -10.75
CA TYR A 29 -13.17 14.93 -11.75
C TYR A 29 -13.98 13.81 -11.08
N ARG A 30 -15.29 13.74 -11.36
CA ARG A 30 -16.22 12.74 -10.80
C ARG A 30 -16.40 11.52 -11.70
N GLY A 31 -15.33 11.09 -12.38
CA GLY A 31 -15.35 9.90 -13.24
C GLY A 31 -14.56 8.75 -12.61
N GLY A 32 -15.10 7.54 -12.73
CA GLY A 32 -14.45 6.31 -12.26
C GLY A 32 -15.44 5.31 -11.66
N ARG A 33 -15.15 4.01 -11.80
CA ARG A 33 -15.89 2.97 -11.09
C ARG A 33 -15.49 3.00 -9.62
N THR A 34 -16.46 2.97 -8.72
CA THR A 34 -16.21 2.86 -7.28
C THR A 34 -15.47 1.56 -6.96
N SER A 35 -14.56 1.62 -5.98
CA SER A 35 -13.83 0.44 -5.52
C SER A 35 -14.82 -0.61 -5.01
N ILE A 36 -14.61 -1.87 -5.41
CA ILE A 36 -15.37 -3.02 -4.89
C ILE A 36 -15.02 -3.26 -3.40
N VAL A 37 -13.80 -2.88 -3.00
CA VAL A 37 -13.28 -3.06 -1.64
C VAL A 37 -13.36 -1.74 -0.90
N THR A 38 -13.94 -1.77 0.31
CA THR A 38 -14.03 -0.60 1.18
C THR A 38 -12.67 -0.24 1.78
N GLN A 39 -12.53 0.98 2.31
CA GLN A 39 -11.28 1.41 2.94
C GLN A 39 -10.92 0.57 4.17
N GLN A 40 -11.92 0.13 4.95
CA GLN A 40 -11.72 -0.74 6.11
C GLN A 40 -11.20 -2.12 5.69
N GLN A 41 -11.78 -2.71 4.65
CA GLN A 41 -11.35 -3.99 4.10
C GLN A 41 -9.95 -3.94 3.51
N GLU A 42 -9.62 -2.83 2.85
CA GLU A 42 -8.26 -2.58 2.38
C GLU A 42 -7.25 -2.52 3.52
N ALA A 43 -7.57 -1.81 4.61
CA ALA A 43 -6.71 -1.77 5.79
C ALA A 43 -6.50 -3.17 6.39
N ALA A 44 -7.56 -3.97 6.49
CA ALA A 44 -7.46 -5.35 6.98
C ALA A 44 -6.57 -6.25 6.09
N ILE A 45 -6.64 -6.10 4.75
CA ILE A 45 -5.74 -6.80 3.83
C ILE A 45 -4.29 -6.36 4.04
N VAL A 46 -4.06 -5.06 4.23
CA VAL A 46 -2.73 -4.49 4.50
C VAL A 46 -2.16 -5.03 5.81
N ASP A 47 -2.95 -5.04 6.88
CA ASP A 47 -2.52 -5.51 8.20
C ASP A 47 -2.19 -7.01 8.16
N MET A 48 -2.98 -7.81 7.45
CA MET A 48 -2.69 -9.24 7.23
C MET A 48 -1.31 -9.48 6.59
N VAL A 49 -0.91 -8.64 5.64
CA VAL A 49 0.41 -8.73 4.98
C VAL A 49 1.52 -8.21 5.86
N ARG A 50 1.26 -7.20 6.70
CA ARG A 50 2.24 -6.67 7.66
C ARG A 50 2.56 -7.68 8.76
N GLU A 51 1.54 -8.36 9.28
CA GLU A 51 1.71 -9.41 10.30
C GLU A 51 2.45 -10.62 9.75
N ASN A 52 2.18 -10.99 8.51
CA ASN A 52 2.84 -12.13 7.87
C ASN A 52 3.15 -11.84 6.40
N ASN A 53 4.35 -11.31 6.17
CA ASN A 53 4.82 -10.96 4.82
C ASN A 53 5.14 -12.16 3.92
N THR A 54 5.10 -13.39 4.44
CA THR A 54 5.40 -14.61 3.68
C THR A 54 4.19 -15.13 2.90
N LEU A 55 3.01 -14.53 3.11
CA LEU A 55 1.78 -14.95 2.47
C LEU A 55 1.80 -14.70 0.97
N THR A 56 1.32 -15.69 0.23
CA THR A 56 1.04 -15.54 -1.20
C THR A 56 -0.30 -14.84 -1.41
N LEU A 57 -0.48 -14.19 -2.56
CA LEU A 57 -1.75 -13.55 -2.92
C LEU A 57 -2.96 -14.51 -2.88
N LYS A 58 -2.74 -15.78 -3.23
CA LYS A 58 -3.78 -16.81 -3.19
C LYS A 58 -4.19 -17.16 -1.75
N GLN A 59 -3.24 -17.16 -0.81
CA GLN A 59 -3.53 -17.35 0.60
C GLN A 59 -4.27 -16.15 1.19
N ILE A 60 -3.87 -14.93 0.81
CA ILE A 60 -4.59 -13.71 1.19
C ILE A 60 -6.04 -13.78 0.69
N GLN A 61 -6.24 -14.14 -0.59
CA GLN A 61 -7.57 -14.34 -1.16
C GLN A 61 -8.39 -15.35 -0.36
N THR A 62 -7.81 -16.49 -0.02
CA THR A 62 -8.51 -17.54 0.73
C THR A 62 -8.93 -17.05 2.12
N ARG A 63 -8.08 -16.27 2.79
CA ARG A 63 -8.38 -15.70 4.11
C ARG A 63 -9.45 -14.62 4.05
N VAL A 64 -9.36 -13.72 3.07
CA VAL A 64 -10.38 -12.69 2.82
C VAL A 64 -11.75 -13.33 2.59
N LEU A 65 -11.82 -14.39 1.78
CA LEU A 65 -13.08 -15.09 1.51
C LEU A 65 -13.58 -15.96 2.68
N ALA A 66 -12.72 -16.32 3.62
CA ALA A 66 -13.09 -17.08 4.81
C ALA A 66 -13.53 -16.19 5.99
N ASP A 67 -13.13 -14.91 5.98
CA ASP A 67 -13.43 -13.96 7.04
C ASP A 67 -14.78 -13.26 6.81
N ASN A 68 -15.80 -13.81 7.47
CA ASN A 68 -17.17 -13.30 7.44
C ASN A 68 -17.41 -12.09 8.35
N THR A 69 -16.39 -11.54 9.02
CA THR A 69 -16.55 -10.41 9.93
C THR A 69 -16.33 -9.08 9.23
N ILE A 70 -15.19 -8.95 8.52
CA ILE A 70 -14.80 -7.71 7.84
C ILE A 70 -15.17 -7.74 6.35
N PHE A 71 -15.25 -8.93 5.74
CA PHE A 71 -15.44 -9.11 4.29
C PHE A 71 -16.77 -9.81 3.94
N ASN A 72 -17.80 -9.63 4.78
CA ASN A 72 -19.10 -10.30 4.64
C ASN A 72 -19.84 -10.03 3.31
N ASP A 73 -19.63 -8.85 2.73
CA ASP A 73 -20.20 -8.39 1.46
C ASP A 73 -19.35 -8.79 0.24
N LEU A 74 -18.15 -9.35 0.45
CA LEU A 74 -17.22 -9.75 -0.61
C LEU A 74 -17.25 -11.26 -0.85
N HIS A 75 -18.14 -11.70 -1.73
CA HIS A 75 -18.21 -13.11 -2.15
C HIS A 75 -17.08 -13.52 -3.10
N THR A 76 -16.49 -12.56 -3.81
CA THR A 76 -15.39 -12.81 -4.75
C THR A 76 -14.41 -11.65 -4.76
N ILE A 77 -13.12 -11.96 -4.73
CA ILE A 77 -12.06 -10.99 -4.94
C ILE A 77 -11.00 -11.59 -5.85
N SER A 78 -10.55 -10.84 -6.85
CA SER A 78 -9.51 -11.31 -7.76
C SER A 78 -8.11 -11.13 -7.17
N ILE A 79 -7.19 -12.03 -7.52
CA ILE A 79 -5.77 -11.93 -7.13
C ILE A 79 -5.16 -10.59 -7.58
N SER A 80 -5.55 -10.08 -8.75
CA SER A 80 -5.06 -8.80 -9.27
C SER A 80 -5.62 -7.61 -8.49
N THR A 81 -6.84 -7.69 -7.95
CA THR A 81 -7.39 -6.68 -7.02
C THR A 81 -6.55 -6.61 -5.75
N ILE A 82 -6.21 -7.76 -5.15
CA ILE A 82 -5.34 -7.82 -3.97
C ILE A 82 -3.97 -7.23 -4.30
N HIS A 83 -3.36 -7.63 -5.42
CA HIS A 83 -2.07 -7.07 -5.85
C HIS A 83 -2.11 -5.54 -6.02
N ARG A 84 -3.16 -5.00 -6.64
CA ARG A 84 -3.35 -3.55 -6.79
C ARG A 84 -3.51 -2.83 -5.46
N ILE A 85 -4.25 -3.42 -4.52
CA ILE A 85 -4.40 -2.88 -3.15
C ILE A 85 -3.04 -2.79 -2.47
N LEU A 86 -2.24 -3.86 -2.51
CA LEU A 86 -0.91 -3.85 -1.90
C LEU A 86 0.02 -2.82 -2.56
N HIS A 87 0.02 -2.75 -3.88
CA HIS A 87 0.83 -1.78 -4.62
C HIS A 87 0.44 -0.32 -4.31
N ARG A 88 -0.86 -0.02 -4.19
CA ARG A 88 -1.35 1.33 -3.82
C ARG A 88 -0.90 1.72 -2.41
N ASN A 89 -0.78 0.76 -1.49
CA ASN A 89 -0.29 0.95 -0.14
C ASN A 89 1.23 0.84 -0.01
N LEU A 90 1.97 0.88 -1.13
CA LEU A 90 3.43 0.79 -1.17
C LEU A 90 3.98 -0.50 -0.53
N LEU A 91 3.18 -1.56 -0.50
CA LEU A 91 3.59 -2.87 -0.02
C LEU A 91 4.06 -3.73 -1.19
N THR A 92 5.32 -4.14 -1.10
CA THR A 92 5.92 -5.12 -2.01
C THR A 92 6.15 -6.42 -1.23
N MET A 93 5.69 -7.55 -1.79
CA MET A 93 5.99 -8.86 -1.23
C MET A 93 7.44 -9.19 -1.56
N LYS A 94 8.33 -9.08 -0.56
CA LYS A 94 9.73 -9.50 -0.72
C LYS A 94 9.77 -11.02 -0.81
N GLN A 95 10.55 -11.53 -1.76
CA GLN A 95 10.87 -12.96 -1.80
C GLN A 95 11.55 -13.36 -0.49
N VAL A 96 11.03 -14.41 0.14
CA VAL A 96 11.62 -14.96 1.35
C VAL A 96 12.88 -15.74 0.95
N TYR A 97 14.04 -15.12 1.09
CA TYR A 97 15.31 -15.83 0.91
C TYR A 97 15.56 -16.72 2.13
N ARG A 98 15.48 -18.04 1.94
CA ARG A 98 15.86 -19.01 2.96
C ARG A 98 17.38 -19.16 2.97
N VAL A 99 18.02 -18.64 4.01
CA VAL A 99 19.47 -18.81 4.21
C VAL A 99 19.74 -20.29 4.52
N PRO A 100 20.57 -20.99 3.73
CA PRO A 100 20.96 -22.37 4.01
C PRO A 100 21.66 -22.48 5.38
N PHE A 101 21.48 -23.65 5.97
CA PHE A 101 21.59 -24.06 7.38
C PHE A 101 22.97 -23.80 8.07
N GLN A 102 23.03 -24.04 9.38
CA GLN A 102 24.06 -23.68 10.38
C GLN A 102 24.13 -22.19 10.78
N ARG A 103 24.04 -21.25 9.82
CA ARG A 103 24.27 -19.81 10.06
C ARG A 103 23.24 -19.10 10.95
N ASN A 104 22.04 -19.65 11.09
CA ASN A 104 20.93 -19.01 11.81
C ASN A 104 20.63 -19.63 13.19
N THR A 105 21.44 -20.60 13.64
CA THR A 105 21.30 -21.18 14.97
C THR A 105 21.55 -20.11 16.04
N ASN A 106 20.84 -20.19 17.17
CA ASN A 106 20.98 -19.21 18.25
C ASN A 106 22.44 -19.11 18.75
N ARG A 107 23.13 -20.25 18.81
CA ARG A 107 24.56 -20.32 19.16
C ARG A 107 25.45 -19.54 18.18
N VAL A 108 25.28 -19.74 16.87
CA VAL A 108 26.09 -19.03 15.86
C VAL A 108 25.76 -17.54 15.82
N LYS A 109 24.50 -17.15 16.07
CA LYS A 109 24.13 -15.73 16.23
C LYS A 109 24.78 -15.08 17.44
N ALA A 110 24.86 -15.79 18.56
CA ALA A 110 25.52 -15.30 19.77
C ALA A 110 27.02 -15.08 19.54
N LEU A 111 27.72 -16.08 19.00
CA LEU A 111 29.15 -15.98 18.68
C LEU A 111 29.47 -14.84 17.71
N ARG A 112 28.63 -14.62 16.69
CA ARG A 112 28.82 -13.49 15.75
C ARG A 112 28.64 -12.13 16.42
N ARG A 113 27.66 -12.01 17.32
CA ARG A 113 27.47 -10.75 18.07
C ARG A 113 28.68 -10.46 18.94
N GLU A 114 29.15 -11.46 19.68
CA GLU A 114 30.32 -11.33 20.55
C GLU A 114 31.57 -10.92 19.75
N TYR A 115 31.83 -11.58 18.62
CA TYR A 115 32.95 -11.24 17.73
C TYR A 115 32.89 -9.79 17.21
N VAL A 116 31.71 -9.32 16.79
CA VAL A 116 31.54 -7.94 16.30
C VAL A 116 31.79 -6.93 17.42
N LEU A 117 31.30 -7.20 18.64
CA LEU A 117 31.53 -6.33 19.80
C LEU A 117 33.03 -6.26 20.14
N GLN A 118 33.72 -7.41 20.17
CA GLN A 118 35.16 -7.44 20.41
C GLN A 118 35.94 -6.61 19.39
N ILE A 119 35.62 -6.73 18.09
CA ILE A 119 36.28 -5.90 17.05
C ILE A 119 36.01 -4.42 17.27
N GLN A 120 34.76 -4.02 17.57
CA GLN A 120 34.44 -2.62 17.83
C GLN A 120 35.20 -2.07 19.05
N ASP A 121 35.37 -2.87 20.10
CA ASP A 121 36.15 -2.49 21.27
C ASP A 121 37.65 -2.35 20.93
N TYR A 122 38.21 -3.22 20.09
CA TYR A 122 39.58 -3.09 19.60
C TYR A 122 39.78 -1.87 18.69
N ASP A 123 38.83 -1.59 17.78
CA ASP A 123 38.90 -0.45 16.87
C ASP A 123 38.83 0.87 17.66
N THR A 124 37.93 0.97 18.64
CA THR A 124 37.81 2.17 19.50
C THR A 124 39.01 2.37 20.43
N ALA A 125 39.63 1.28 20.91
CA ALA A 125 40.85 1.34 21.70
C ALA A 125 42.10 1.72 20.89
N ASN A 126 42.14 1.40 19.59
CA ASN A 126 43.24 1.78 18.69
C ASN A 126 43.09 3.20 18.10
N GLU A 127 41.89 3.79 18.15
CA GLU A 127 41.63 5.18 17.72
C GLU A 127 41.80 6.21 18.86
N SER A 128 42.06 5.76 20.10
CA SER A 128 42.30 6.60 21.29
C SER A 128 43.79 6.73 21.60
#